data_AF-A0A0G1YGH4-F1
#
_entry.id   AF-A0A0G1YGH4-F1
#
_cell.length_a   1.000
_cell.length_b   1.000
_cell.length_c   1.000
_cell.angle_alpha   90.00
_cell.angle_beta   90.00
_cell.angle_gamma   90.00
#
_symmetry.space_group_name_H-M   'P 1'
#
loop_
_entity.id
_entity.type
_entity.pdbx_description
1 polymer ?
#
loop_
_entity_poly.entity_id
_entity_poly.type
_entity_poly.pdbx_seq_one_letter_code
_entity_poly.pdbx_strand_id
1 'polypeptide(L)'
;MAYDHTDIEKKAREKWAGLDLYSTDLLDASRELYYLLVEFPYPSGDLHIGHWYAFAVTDIYARLLRARGKNVLFPIGFDAFGLPAENAAIKNGVDPKEWTYTNMERMREQLATMGASFDWSKEVVTCDPEYYHWTQWLFVKLFEHKLAERKEAAVKWCPKDQTVLANEQVQDGCCERCGTPIEEKWLTQWFFKITDYAERLLDGLETLPWRNEIKDAQRAWIGKSEGAKLKFKVQGVSDKEIEVFTTRPDTVFGATYVVLAPEHPLLSDVGFTKSYMNGEEVEKYVKATTKKTERERSENKEKTGVKLEGVVAINPATKEEIPIFIADYVLASYGTGAVMAVPAHDERDFEFAQTVIASETRSDPQSFIKLVVEPDLVVVKSWGREWINGKEISLLDEIRAGRYPYTGNGTLVNSGEFTGRNSEEVKWDIVKAAGGEKTSPARLARESAEILGMSHSYRLYPRREAARHPARASAVAPADGCGLSAEGRPAFGGHSFKITTRVIQGTQRARDQNIRRGLDAGV
;
A
#
# COMPACT_ATOMS: atom_id res chain seq x y z
N MET A 1 18.66 -33.30 -42.36
CA MET A 1 17.21 -32.99 -42.21
C MET A 1 17.08 -31.80 -41.29
N ALA A 2 16.14 -30.89 -41.55
CA ALA A 2 15.85 -29.78 -40.65
C ALA A 2 15.13 -30.31 -39.40
N TYR A 3 15.29 -29.63 -38.27
CA TYR A 3 14.53 -29.92 -37.04
C TYR A 3 13.07 -29.51 -37.24
N ASP A 4 12.14 -30.47 -37.13
CA ASP A 4 10.70 -30.24 -37.16
C ASP A 4 10.12 -30.42 -35.75
N HIS A 5 9.91 -29.32 -35.06
CA HIS A 5 9.39 -29.34 -33.70
C HIS A 5 7.94 -29.81 -33.63
N THR A 6 7.13 -29.61 -34.69
CA THR A 6 5.69 -29.87 -34.65
C THR A 6 5.38 -31.35 -34.47
N ASP A 7 6.07 -32.21 -35.21
CA ASP A 7 5.95 -33.67 -35.11
C ASP A 7 6.59 -34.21 -33.82
N ILE A 8 7.78 -33.73 -33.46
CA ILE A 8 8.54 -34.21 -32.29
C ILE A 8 7.80 -33.87 -30.98
N GLU A 9 7.34 -32.64 -30.81
CA GLU A 9 6.65 -32.20 -29.59
C GLU A 9 5.32 -32.94 -29.41
N LYS A 10 4.54 -33.11 -30.49
CA LYS A 10 3.28 -33.86 -30.45
C LYS A 10 3.51 -35.30 -29.99
N LYS A 11 4.45 -36.02 -30.61
CA LYS A 11 4.79 -37.40 -30.25
C LYS A 11 5.29 -37.51 -28.81
N ALA A 12 6.10 -36.56 -28.35
CA ALA A 12 6.60 -36.54 -26.98
C ALA A 12 5.47 -36.35 -25.96
N ARG A 13 4.55 -35.41 -26.21
CA ARG A 13 3.38 -35.18 -25.35
C ARG A 13 2.46 -36.39 -25.26
N GLU A 14 2.10 -36.98 -26.41
CA GLU A 14 1.27 -38.20 -26.47
C GLU A 14 1.92 -39.36 -25.69
N LYS A 15 3.24 -39.53 -25.85
CA LYS A 15 3.99 -40.53 -25.10
C LYS A 15 3.94 -40.26 -23.59
N TRP A 16 4.17 -39.03 -23.14
CA TRP A 16 4.19 -38.71 -21.71
C TRP A 16 2.82 -38.79 -21.05
N ALA A 17 1.75 -38.41 -21.76
CA ALA A 17 0.38 -38.51 -21.27
C ALA A 17 -0.01 -39.96 -20.92
N GLY A 18 0.49 -40.95 -21.66
CA GLY A 18 0.23 -42.38 -21.41
C GLY A 18 1.12 -43.02 -20.32
N LEU A 19 2.06 -42.29 -19.74
CA LEU A 19 3.08 -42.84 -18.82
C LEU A 19 2.90 -42.42 -17.35
N ASP A 20 1.88 -41.61 -17.05
CA ASP A 20 1.59 -41.07 -15.71
C ASP A 20 2.84 -40.57 -14.96
N LEU A 21 3.72 -39.86 -15.68
CA LEU A 21 5.08 -39.55 -15.21
C LEU A 21 5.14 -38.55 -14.05
N TYR A 22 4.07 -37.79 -13.84
CA TYR A 22 4.07 -36.59 -13.01
C TYR A 22 3.10 -36.66 -11.83
N SER A 23 2.33 -37.74 -11.72
CA SER A 23 1.53 -38.02 -10.52
C SER A 23 2.45 -38.26 -9.34
N THR A 24 2.19 -37.55 -8.25
CA THR A 24 3.03 -37.55 -7.05
C THR A 24 2.33 -38.34 -5.93
N ASP A 25 2.96 -39.42 -5.48
CA ASP A 25 2.55 -40.10 -4.26
C ASP A 25 3.14 -39.37 -3.04
N LEU A 26 2.28 -38.68 -2.28
CA LEU A 26 2.70 -37.91 -1.11
C LEU A 26 3.08 -38.80 0.08
N LEU A 27 2.76 -40.09 0.03
CA LEU A 27 3.07 -41.07 1.08
C LEU A 27 4.37 -41.84 0.79
N ASP A 28 4.96 -41.68 -0.40
CA ASP A 28 6.24 -42.29 -0.73
C ASP A 28 7.39 -41.63 0.04
N ALA A 29 7.77 -42.27 1.14
CA ALA A 29 8.89 -41.87 1.98
C ALA A 29 10.25 -42.44 1.50
N SER A 30 10.30 -43.22 0.42
CA SER A 30 11.55 -43.77 -0.12
C SER A 30 12.40 -42.73 -0.85
N ARG A 31 11.78 -41.60 -1.21
CA ARG A 31 12.37 -40.47 -1.91
C ARG A 31 12.12 -39.19 -1.12
N GLU A 32 13.05 -38.24 -1.20
CA GLU A 32 12.86 -36.92 -0.59
C GLU A 32 11.70 -36.19 -1.29
N LEU A 33 10.62 -35.91 -0.56
CA LEU A 33 9.52 -35.09 -1.04
C LEU A 33 9.98 -33.64 -1.20
N TYR A 34 9.70 -33.07 -2.36
CA TYR A 34 9.96 -31.67 -2.67
C TYR A 34 8.71 -31.02 -3.24
N TYR A 35 8.19 -30.01 -2.55
CA TYR A 35 7.06 -29.22 -3.03
C TYR A 35 7.59 -27.99 -3.78
N LEU A 36 7.35 -27.99 -5.10
CA LEU A 36 7.61 -26.85 -5.96
C LEU A 36 6.27 -26.27 -6.43
N LEU A 37 6.11 -24.95 -6.31
CA LEU A 37 4.86 -24.26 -6.63
C LEU A 37 5.13 -23.10 -7.60
N VAL A 38 4.19 -22.90 -8.50
CA VAL A 38 4.05 -21.65 -9.26
C VAL A 38 2.68 -21.08 -8.98
N GLU A 39 2.55 -19.76 -8.99
CA GLU A 39 1.25 -19.09 -8.85
C GLU A 39 0.32 -19.55 -9.99
N PHE A 40 -0.77 -20.21 -9.62
CA PHE A 40 -1.78 -20.69 -10.55
C PHE A 40 -2.52 -19.54 -11.26
N PRO A 41 -2.95 -19.74 -12.52
CA PRO A 41 -3.48 -18.64 -13.32
C PRO A 41 -4.96 -18.32 -13.01
N TYR A 42 -5.33 -17.06 -13.25
CA TYR A 42 -6.73 -16.64 -13.37
C TYR A 42 -7.30 -17.08 -14.74
N PRO A 43 -8.48 -17.73 -14.80
CA PRO A 43 -9.13 -18.13 -16.05
C PRO A 43 -9.88 -16.95 -16.70
N SER A 44 -9.20 -15.83 -16.87
CA SER A 44 -9.77 -14.58 -17.42
C SER A 44 -9.59 -14.44 -18.95
N GLY A 45 -8.86 -15.36 -19.60
CA GLY A 45 -8.58 -15.30 -21.03
C GLY A 45 -7.62 -16.39 -21.50
N ASP A 46 -6.69 -16.03 -22.39
CA ASP A 46 -5.63 -16.90 -22.90
C ASP A 46 -4.30 -16.71 -22.14
N LEU A 47 -3.50 -17.78 -22.07
CA LEU A 47 -2.15 -17.68 -21.54
C LEU A 47 -1.23 -16.84 -22.45
N HIS A 48 -0.72 -15.74 -21.93
CA HIS A 48 0.33 -14.93 -22.57
C HIS A 48 1.77 -15.34 -22.16
N ILE A 49 2.79 -14.77 -22.83
CA ILE A 49 4.22 -15.09 -22.62
C ILE A 49 4.72 -14.96 -21.17
N GLY A 50 4.12 -14.06 -20.37
CA GLY A 50 4.41 -13.98 -18.93
C GLY A 50 4.13 -15.29 -18.18
N HIS A 51 3.02 -15.97 -18.48
CA HIS A 51 2.70 -17.28 -17.92
C HIS A 51 3.72 -18.33 -18.36
N TRP A 52 4.08 -18.35 -19.65
CA TRP A 52 5.10 -19.24 -20.19
C TRP A 52 6.44 -19.08 -19.47
N TYR A 53 6.86 -17.85 -19.19
CA TYR A 53 8.10 -17.59 -18.45
C TYR A 53 8.03 -18.16 -17.02
N ALA A 54 6.95 -17.87 -16.28
CA ALA A 54 6.77 -18.35 -14.91
C ALA A 54 6.72 -19.89 -14.84
N PHE A 55 5.97 -20.53 -15.74
CA PHE A 55 5.75 -21.96 -15.72
C PHE A 55 6.97 -22.73 -16.25
N ALA A 56 7.58 -22.31 -17.37
CA ALA A 56 8.71 -23.03 -17.97
C ALA A 56 9.96 -23.03 -17.09
N VAL A 57 10.28 -21.91 -16.44
CA VAL A 57 11.44 -21.83 -15.53
C VAL A 57 11.28 -22.79 -14.35
N THR A 58 10.08 -22.84 -13.78
CA THR A 58 9.75 -23.73 -12.66
C THR A 58 9.72 -25.20 -13.12
N ASP A 59 9.20 -25.48 -14.31
CA ASP A 59 9.17 -26.82 -14.91
C ASP A 59 10.58 -27.40 -15.15
N ILE A 60 11.52 -26.59 -15.64
CA ILE A 60 12.93 -26.99 -15.81
C ILE A 60 13.50 -27.47 -14.48
N TYR A 61 13.20 -26.75 -13.39
CA TYR A 61 13.66 -27.12 -12.06
C TYR A 61 12.96 -28.37 -11.52
N ALA A 62 11.65 -28.51 -11.74
CA ALA A 62 10.89 -29.72 -11.39
C ALA A 62 11.50 -30.97 -12.03
N ARG A 63 11.81 -30.91 -13.33
CA ARG A 63 12.44 -31.99 -14.09
C ARG A 63 13.83 -32.31 -13.59
N LEU A 64 14.65 -31.30 -13.29
CA LEU A 64 15.97 -31.49 -12.69
C LEU A 64 15.90 -32.23 -11.35
N LEU A 65 14.97 -31.83 -10.48
CA LEU A 65 14.78 -32.47 -9.17
C LEU A 65 14.29 -33.92 -9.29
N ARG A 66 13.34 -34.19 -10.19
CA ARG A 66 12.90 -35.57 -10.49
C ARG A 66 14.05 -36.43 -11.03
N ALA A 67 14.87 -35.89 -11.94
CA ALA A 67 16.04 -36.57 -12.48
C ALA A 67 17.11 -36.85 -11.42
N ARG A 68 17.17 -36.04 -10.35
CA ARG A 68 18.01 -36.28 -9.16
C ARG A 68 17.38 -37.26 -8.15
N GLY A 69 16.25 -37.88 -8.48
CA GLY A 69 15.60 -38.88 -7.65
C GLY A 69 14.64 -38.33 -6.60
N LYS A 70 14.37 -37.01 -6.54
CA LYS A 70 13.39 -36.45 -5.60
C LYS A 70 11.96 -36.79 -6.01
N ASN A 71 11.07 -36.96 -5.03
CA ASN A 71 9.63 -37.07 -5.25
C ASN A 71 9.05 -35.65 -5.31
N VAL A 72 8.71 -35.16 -6.51
CA VAL A 72 8.42 -33.73 -6.72
C VAL A 72 6.93 -33.51 -6.91
N LEU A 73 6.29 -32.89 -5.92
CA LEU A 73 4.96 -32.30 -6.05
C LEU A 73 5.10 -30.98 -6.80
N PHE A 74 4.65 -30.96 -8.06
CA PHE A 74 4.55 -29.75 -8.87
C PHE A 74 3.11 -29.60 -9.37
N PRO A 75 2.20 -29.05 -8.54
CA PRO A 75 0.78 -29.00 -8.84
C PRO A 75 0.44 -27.78 -9.70
N ILE A 76 -0.78 -27.76 -10.21
CA ILE A 76 -1.40 -26.61 -10.87
C ILE A 76 -2.86 -26.53 -10.44
N GLY A 77 -3.52 -25.43 -10.78
CA GLY A 77 -4.95 -25.25 -10.56
C GLY A 77 -5.42 -24.00 -11.27
N PHE A 78 -6.59 -23.50 -10.87
CA PHE A 78 -7.15 -22.27 -11.39
C PHE A 78 -7.71 -21.41 -10.26
N ASP A 79 -7.25 -20.16 -10.20
CA ASP A 79 -7.86 -19.17 -9.32
C ASP A 79 -9.10 -18.57 -9.99
N ALA A 80 -10.20 -19.29 -9.84
CA ALA A 80 -11.40 -19.19 -10.65
C ALA A 80 -12.53 -18.35 -10.02
N PHE A 81 -12.34 -17.84 -8.81
CA PHE A 81 -13.24 -16.88 -8.18
C PHE A 81 -12.74 -15.43 -8.31
N GLY A 82 -13.63 -14.50 -7.97
CA GLY A 82 -13.30 -13.10 -7.86
C GLY A 82 -13.42 -12.32 -9.17
N LEU A 83 -13.02 -11.06 -9.06
CA LEU A 83 -13.34 -10.02 -10.02
C LEU A 83 -12.67 -10.18 -11.40
N PRO A 84 -11.47 -10.78 -11.55
CA PRO A 84 -10.88 -10.99 -12.88
C PRO A 84 -11.76 -11.84 -13.81
N ALA A 85 -12.29 -12.97 -13.33
CA ALA A 85 -13.13 -13.86 -14.12
C ALA A 85 -14.53 -13.26 -14.35
N GLU A 86 -15.13 -12.69 -13.31
CA GLU A 86 -16.46 -12.06 -13.38
C GLU A 86 -16.47 -10.84 -14.34
N ASN A 87 -15.51 -9.93 -14.21
CA ASN A 87 -15.43 -8.75 -15.09
C ASN A 87 -15.20 -9.13 -16.55
N ALA A 88 -14.39 -10.18 -16.79
CA ALA A 88 -14.16 -10.68 -18.15
C ALA A 88 -15.43 -11.28 -18.74
N ALA A 89 -16.21 -12.04 -17.96
CA ALA A 89 -17.50 -12.57 -18.38
C ALA A 89 -18.51 -11.46 -18.69
N ILE A 90 -18.65 -10.47 -17.80
CA ILE A 90 -19.53 -9.30 -17.98
C ILE A 90 -19.16 -8.52 -19.24
N LYS A 91 -17.86 -8.26 -19.46
CA LYS A 91 -17.37 -7.54 -20.65
C LYS A 91 -17.74 -8.25 -21.96
N ASN A 92 -17.81 -9.57 -21.95
CA ASN A 92 -18.14 -10.38 -23.12
C ASN A 92 -19.64 -10.77 -23.18
N GLY A 93 -20.44 -10.38 -22.19
CA GLY A 93 -21.87 -10.69 -22.14
C GLY A 93 -22.16 -12.18 -21.94
N VAL A 94 -21.26 -12.92 -21.28
CA VAL A 94 -21.36 -14.36 -21.03
C VAL A 94 -21.59 -14.62 -19.54
N ASP A 95 -22.24 -15.73 -19.20
CA ASP A 95 -22.38 -16.18 -17.81
C ASP A 95 -20.97 -16.42 -17.19
N PRO A 96 -20.68 -15.88 -15.98
CA PRO A 96 -19.37 -16.03 -15.35
C PRO A 96 -18.93 -17.48 -15.15
N LYS A 97 -19.87 -18.40 -14.87
CA LYS A 97 -19.55 -19.81 -14.75
C LYS A 97 -19.14 -20.36 -16.11
N GLU A 98 -19.96 -20.18 -17.13
CA GLU A 98 -19.67 -20.66 -18.49
C GLU A 98 -18.34 -20.11 -19.03
N TRP A 99 -18.11 -18.80 -18.87
CA TRP A 99 -16.86 -18.14 -19.25
C TRP A 99 -15.63 -18.77 -18.56
N THR A 100 -15.73 -18.96 -17.25
CA THR A 100 -14.65 -19.48 -16.42
C THR A 100 -14.29 -20.91 -16.82
N TYR A 101 -15.25 -21.83 -16.91
CA TYR A 101 -14.96 -23.21 -17.32
C TYR A 101 -14.45 -23.30 -18.76
N THR A 102 -15.01 -22.51 -19.69
CA THR A 102 -14.53 -22.50 -21.08
C THR A 102 -13.07 -22.04 -21.17
N ASN A 103 -12.70 -21.01 -20.41
CA ASN A 103 -11.31 -20.56 -20.35
C ASN A 103 -10.41 -21.59 -19.67
N MET A 104 -10.86 -22.24 -18.59
CA MET A 104 -10.09 -23.30 -17.95
C MET A 104 -9.79 -24.44 -18.93
N GLU A 105 -10.77 -24.93 -19.69
CA GLU A 105 -10.53 -25.98 -20.70
C GLU A 105 -9.49 -25.54 -21.73
N ARG A 106 -9.63 -24.33 -22.29
CA ARG A 106 -8.68 -23.79 -23.25
C ARG A 106 -7.28 -23.63 -22.67
N MET A 107 -7.18 -23.20 -21.41
CA MET A 107 -5.90 -23.06 -20.71
C MET A 107 -5.27 -24.42 -20.40
N ARG A 108 -6.07 -25.45 -20.07
CA ARG A 108 -5.57 -26.84 -19.96
C ARG A 108 -4.94 -27.30 -21.27
N GLU A 109 -5.58 -27.03 -22.41
CA GLU A 109 -5.01 -27.34 -23.73
C GLU A 109 -3.70 -26.59 -23.96
N GLN A 110 -3.65 -25.28 -23.66
CA GLN A 110 -2.43 -24.46 -23.79
C GLN A 110 -1.28 -24.98 -22.91
N LEU A 111 -1.55 -25.27 -21.63
CA LEU A 111 -0.57 -25.85 -20.71
C LEU A 111 -0.12 -27.24 -21.16
N ALA A 112 -1.02 -28.04 -21.72
CA ALA A 112 -0.66 -29.32 -22.32
C ALA A 112 0.29 -29.12 -23.50
N THR A 113 0.08 -28.10 -24.36
CA THR A 113 1.02 -27.82 -25.48
C THR A 113 2.43 -27.48 -25.02
N MET A 114 2.58 -26.83 -23.85
CA MET A 114 3.88 -26.58 -23.22
C MET A 114 4.62 -27.87 -22.87
N GLY A 115 3.90 -28.99 -22.71
CA GLY A 115 4.47 -30.23 -22.19
C GLY A 115 4.90 -30.10 -20.74
N ALA A 116 4.23 -29.22 -19.97
CA ALA A 116 4.52 -28.99 -18.56
C ALA A 116 4.41 -30.28 -17.73
N SER A 117 5.28 -30.44 -16.74
CA SER A 117 5.34 -31.61 -15.86
C SER A 117 4.51 -31.46 -14.60
N PHE A 118 3.33 -30.86 -14.74
CA PHE A 118 2.37 -30.68 -13.64
C PHE A 118 1.74 -32.01 -13.22
N ASP A 119 1.44 -32.11 -11.93
CA ASP A 119 0.58 -33.15 -11.38
C ASP A 119 -0.90 -32.73 -11.48
N TRP A 120 -1.54 -33.11 -12.58
CA TRP A 120 -2.96 -32.85 -12.82
C TRP A 120 -3.89 -33.61 -11.85
N SER A 121 -3.41 -34.68 -11.20
CA SER A 121 -4.21 -35.38 -10.19
C SER A 121 -4.42 -34.56 -8.90
N LYS A 122 -3.70 -33.44 -8.76
CA LYS A 122 -3.76 -32.49 -7.65
C LYS A 122 -4.34 -31.13 -8.09
N GLU A 123 -5.03 -31.11 -9.23
CA GLU A 123 -5.70 -29.90 -9.71
C GLU A 123 -6.73 -29.39 -8.70
N VAL A 124 -6.75 -28.08 -8.49
CA VAL A 124 -7.76 -27.39 -7.69
C VAL A 124 -8.40 -26.26 -8.50
N VAL A 125 -9.69 -26.05 -8.31
CA VAL A 125 -10.47 -24.96 -8.93
C VAL A 125 -11.16 -24.20 -7.82
N THR A 126 -10.77 -22.93 -7.61
CA THR A 126 -11.20 -22.20 -6.39
C THR A 126 -12.69 -21.87 -6.35
N CYS A 127 -13.38 -21.90 -7.51
CA CYS A 127 -14.83 -21.67 -7.60
C CYS A 127 -15.69 -22.93 -7.40
N ASP A 128 -15.07 -24.11 -7.29
CA ASP A 128 -15.80 -25.35 -7.04
C ASP A 128 -16.24 -25.46 -5.56
N PRO A 129 -17.46 -25.94 -5.27
CA PRO A 129 -17.92 -26.16 -3.89
C PRO A 129 -16.99 -27.08 -3.09
N GLU A 130 -16.36 -28.05 -3.75
CA GLU A 130 -15.38 -28.96 -3.15
C GLU A 130 -14.10 -28.25 -2.69
N TYR A 131 -13.85 -27.02 -3.15
CA TYR A 131 -12.77 -26.17 -2.67
C TYR A 131 -13.26 -25.13 -1.66
N TYR A 132 -14.20 -24.26 -2.05
CA TYR A 132 -14.54 -23.09 -1.23
C TYR A 132 -15.30 -23.41 0.06
N HIS A 133 -15.85 -24.63 0.23
CA HIS A 133 -16.40 -25.01 1.53
C HIS A 133 -15.32 -24.99 2.63
N TRP A 134 -14.05 -25.21 2.29
CA TRP A 134 -12.93 -25.08 3.22
C TRP A 134 -12.62 -23.63 3.58
N THR A 135 -12.82 -22.68 2.66
CA THR A 135 -12.64 -21.25 2.97
C THR A 135 -13.79 -20.74 3.85
N GLN A 136 -15.02 -21.19 3.60
CA GLN A 136 -16.16 -20.95 4.49
C GLN A 136 -15.93 -21.53 5.88
N TRP A 137 -15.42 -22.77 5.97
CA TRP A 137 -15.06 -23.40 7.24
C TRP A 137 -13.96 -22.60 7.97
N LEU A 138 -12.90 -22.18 7.28
CA LEU A 138 -11.82 -21.38 7.85
C LEU A 138 -12.34 -20.04 8.37
N PHE A 139 -13.19 -19.36 7.62
CA PHE A 139 -13.83 -18.12 8.05
C PHE A 139 -14.62 -18.32 9.35
N VAL A 140 -15.41 -19.39 9.46
CA VAL A 140 -16.14 -19.72 10.70
C VAL A 140 -15.18 -19.92 11.87
N LYS A 141 -14.04 -20.60 11.65
CA LYS A 141 -13.01 -20.74 12.69
C LYS A 141 -12.39 -19.42 13.09
N LEU A 142 -12.02 -18.56 12.14
CA LEU A 142 -11.50 -17.23 12.44
C LEU A 142 -12.53 -16.38 13.20
N PHE A 143 -13.81 -16.48 12.85
CA PHE A 143 -14.90 -15.81 13.56
C PHE A 143 -15.09 -16.31 14.99
N GLU A 144 -15.14 -17.64 15.19
CA GLU A 144 -15.21 -18.28 16.53
C GLU A 144 -14.05 -17.83 17.43
N HIS A 145 -12.86 -17.63 16.85
CA HIS A 145 -11.66 -17.16 17.54
C HIS A 145 -11.52 -15.64 17.60
N LYS A 146 -12.55 -14.87 17.22
CA LYS A 146 -12.58 -13.38 17.22
C LYS A 146 -11.51 -12.73 16.33
N LEU A 147 -11.00 -13.47 15.35
CA LEU A 147 -10.05 -13.03 14.32
C LEU A 147 -10.76 -12.55 13.05
N ALA A 148 -12.06 -12.80 12.90
CA ALA A 148 -12.92 -12.15 11.91
C ALA A 148 -13.94 -11.26 12.64
N GLU A 149 -14.07 -10.00 12.24
CA GLU A 149 -15.01 -9.06 12.84
C GLU A 149 -15.78 -8.26 11.79
N ARG A 150 -16.96 -7.74 12.18
CA ARG A 150 -17.76 -6.87 11.32
C ARG A 150 -17.79 -5.47 11.92
N LYS A 151 -17.37 -4.47 11.14
CA LYS A 151 -17.38 -3.05 11.56
C LYS A 151 -17.73 -2.14 10.40
N GLU A 152 -18.20 -0.95 10.74
CA GLU A 152 -18.37 0.14 9.79
C GLU A 152 -17.01 0.79 9.51
N ALA A 153 -16.70 0.98 8.23
CA ALA A 153 -15.46 1.63 7.82
C ALA A 153 -15.69 2.39 6.51
N ALA A 154 -14.91 3.46 6.32
CA ALA A 154 -14.69 4.01 5.00
C ALA A 154 -13.95 2.95 4.16
N VAL A 155 -14.56 2.55 3.05
CA VAL A 155 -14.02 1.57 2.11
C VAL A 155 -13.80 2.22 0.76
N LYS A 156 -12.75 1.77 0.09
CA LYS A 156 -12.45 2.14 -1.29
C LYS A 156 -13.46 1.46 -2.20
N TRP A 157 -14.23 2.22 -2.95
CA TRP A 157 -15.30 1.74 -3.82
C TRP A 157 -14.96 2.01 -5.28
N CYS A 158 -15.05 0.99 -6.12
CA CYS A 158 -14.98 1.17 -7.58
C CYS A 158 -16.39 1.41 -8.13
N PRO A 159 -16.70 2.62 -8.65
CA PRO A 159 -18.03 2.90 -9.21
C PRO A 159 -18.29 2.17 -10.53
N LYS A 160 -17.25 1.67 -11.20
CA LYS A 160 -17.41 0.88 -12.42
C LYS A 160 -17.65 -0.60 -12.13
N ASP A 161 -16.82 -1.18 -11.27
CA ASP A 161 -16.90 -2.60 -10.90
C ASP A 161 -17.98 -2.86 -9.83
N GLN A 162 -18.58 -1.80 -9.26
CA GLN A 162 -19.64 -1.86 -8.24
C GLN A 162 -19.26 -2.76 -7.06
N THR A 163 -18.04 -2.61 -6.58
CA THR A 163 -17.48 -3.42 -5.50
C THR A 163 -16.50 -2.62 -4.65
N VAL A 164 -16.34 -3.07 -3.42
CA VAL A 164 -15.29 -2.59 -2.52
C VAL A 164 -13.93 -3.12 -2.98
N LEU A 165 -12.86 -2.37 -2.72
CA LEU A 165 -11.47 -2.70 -3.04
C LEU A 165 -10.64 -2.72 -1.75
N ALA A 166 -9.79 -3.73 -1.61
CA ALA A 166 -8.75 -3.72 -0.58
C ALA A 166 -7.68 -2.67 -0.95
N ASN A 167 -6.84 -2.29 0.00
CA ASN A 167 -5.82 -1.26 -0.26
C ASN A 167 -4.83 -1.70 -1.35
N GLU A 168 -4.50 -2.98 -1.37
CA GLU A 168 -3.61 -3.64 -2.31
C GLU A 168 -4.17 -3.62 -3.74
N GLN A 169 -5.49 -3.51 -3.89
CA GLN A 169 -6.18 -3.47 -5.18
C GLN A 169 -6.35 -2.04 -5.74
N VAL A 170 -5.70 -1.08 -5.11
CA VAL A 170 -5.70 0.32 -5.52
C VAL A 170 -4.31 0.74 -5.95
N GLN A 171 -4.19 1.08 -7.23
CA GLN A 171 -2.96 1.57 -7.84
C GLN A 171 -3.16 3.02 -8.27
N ASP A 172 -2.30 3.92 -7.77
CA ASP A 172 -2.33 5.36 -8.10
C ASP A 172 -3.73 5.99 -7.87
N GLY A 173 -4.42 5.60 -6.80
CA GLY A 173 -5.77 6.10 -6.48
C GLY A 173 -6.89 5.54 -7.37
N CYS A 174 -6.56 4.62 -8.28
CA CYS A 174 -7.49 3.98 -9.19
C CYS A 174 -7.62 2.48 -8.90
N CYS A 175 -8.72 1.89 -9.34
CA CYS A 175 -8.89 0.43 -9.34
C CYS A 175 -7.79 -0.21 -10.20
N GLU A 176 -7.02 -1.16 -9.64
CA GLU A 176 -5.94 -1.87 -10.34
C GLU A 176 -6.42 -2.55 -11.65
N ARG A 177 -7.70 -2.92 -11.69
CA ARG A 177 -8.31 -3.71 -12.77
C ARG A 177 -8.85 -2.84 -13.89
N CYS A 178 -9.66 -1.84 -13.55
CA CYS A 178 -10.43 -1.07 -14.53
C CYS A 178 -9.91 0.37 -14.74
N GLY A 179 -8.95 0.82 -13.92
CA GLY A 179 -8.34 2.14 -13.98
C GLY A 179 -9.28 3.29 -13.57
N THR A 180 -10.46 3.00 -13.03
CA THR A 180 -11.42 4.02 -12.60
C THR A 180 -10.99 4.60 -11.24
N PRO A 181 -10.99 5.94 -11.06
CA PRO A 181 -10.77 6.56 -9.76
C PRO A 181 -11.72 5.99 -8.72
N ILE A 182 -11.18 5.67 -7.54
CA ILE A 182 -11.98 5.12 -6.44
C ILE A 182 -12.77 6.23 -5.74
N GLU A 183 -13.90 5.87 -5.16
CA GLU A 183 -14.67 6.70 -4.24
C GLU A 183 -14.54 6.14 -2.82
N GLU A 184 -14.68 6.99 -1.80
CA GLU A 184 -14.87 6.50 -0.43
C GLU A 184 -16.36 6.35 -0.12
N LYS A 185 -16.73 5.20 0.45
CA LYS A 185 -18.08 4.94 0.97
C LYS A 185 -18.01 4.36 2.37
N TRP A 186 -18.94 4.74 3.23
CA TRP A 186 -19.09 4.10 4.54
C TRP A 186 -19.96 2.85 4.39
N LEU A 187 -19.38 1.68 4.64
CA LEU A 187 -20.09 0.41 4.58
C LEU A 187 -19.72 -0.46 5.78
N THR A 188 -20.67 -1.28 6.22
CA THR A 188 -20.40 -2.37 7.17
C THR A 188 -19.78 -3.54 6.41
N GLN A 189 -18.55 -3.92 6.75
CA GLN A 189 -17.79 -4.99 6.08
C GLN A 189 -17.17 -5.97 7.10
N TRP A 190 -16.69 -7.09 6.58
CA TRP A 190 -15.91 -8.07 7.34
C TRP A 190 -14.42 -7.78 7.23
N PHE A 191 -13.71 -7.98 8.35
CA PHE A 191 -12.28 -7.74 8.47
C PHE A 191 -11.61 -8.89 9.19
N PHE A 192 -10.39 -9.22 8.79
CA PHE A 192 -9.52 -10.11 9.56
C PHE A 192 -8.58 -9.30 10.45
N LYS A 193 -8.39 -9.76 11.70
CA LYS A 193 -7.44 -9.17 12.64
C LYS A 193 -6.01 -9.63 12.39
N ILE A 194 -5.54 -9.47 11.15
CA ILE A 194 -4.14 -9.77 10.77
C ILE A 194 -3.14 -8.93 11.59
N THR A 195 -3.59 -7.79 12.11
CA THR A 195 -2.84 -6.90 13.01
C THR A 195 -2.42 -7.59 14.31
N ASP A 196 -3.22 -8.54 14.80
CA ASP A 196 -2.87 -9.35 15.97
C ASP A 196 -1.65 -10.26 15.68
N TYR A 197 -1.30 -10.43 14.41
CA TYR A 197 -0.16 -11.19 13.92
C TYR A 197 0.96 -10.31 13.35
N ALA A 198 0.85 -8.97 13.39
CA ALA A 198 1.83 -8.07 12.77
C ALA A 198 3.26 -8.32 13.26
N GLU A 199 3.44 -8.54 14.57
CA GLU A 199 4.77 -8.84 15.13
C GLU A 199 5.32 -10.16 14.60
N ARG A 200 4.50 -11.22 14.64
CA ARG A 200 4.90 -12.54 14.16
C ARG A 200 5.22 -12.54 12.66
N LEU A 201 4.50 -11.74 11.88
CA LEU A 201 4.76 -11.55 10.46
C LEU A 201 6.11 -10.85 10.25
N LEU A 202 6.42 -9.81 11.01
CA LEU A 202 7.72 -9.13 10.97
C LEU A 202 8.88 -10.04 11.39
N ASP A 203 8.76 -10.69 12.55
CA ASP A 203 9.77 -11.59 13.09
C ASP A 203 10.04 -12.77 12.13
N GLY A 204 8.98 -13.27 11.49
CA GLY A 204 9.06 -14.35 10.52
C GLY A 204 9.97 -14.01 9.33
N LEU A 205 10.03 -12.74 8.91
CA LEU A 205 10.84 -12.30 7.78
C LEU A 205 12.34 -12.56 7.98
N GLU A 206 12.83 -12.57 9.21
CA GLU A 206 14.26 -12.75 9.50
C GLU A 206 14.76 -14.12 9.06
N THR A 207 13.94 -15.16 9.28
CA THR A 207 14.33 -16.56 8.99
C THR A 207 14.04 -17.00 7.55
N LEU A 208 13.22 -16.26 6.81
CA LEU A 208 12.83 -16.63 5.44
C LEU A 208 14.03 -16.50 4.48
N PRO A 209 14.31 -17.51 3.63
CA PRO A 209 15.36 -17.43 2.61
C PRO A 209 14.89 -16.63 1.38
N TRP A 210 14.30 -15.46 1.60
CA TRP A 210 13.76 -14.59 0.55
C TRP A 210 14.71 -13.45 0.23
N ARG A 211 14.54 -12.87 -0.97
CA ARG A 211 15.24 -11.65 -1.39
C ARG A 211 14.91 -10.49 -0.45
N ASN A 212 15.91 -9.68 -0.11
CA ASN A 212 15.76 -8.59 0.85
C ASN A 212 14.74 -7.55 0.37
N GLU A 213 14.65 -7.30 -0.94
CA GLU A 213 13.70 -6.34 -1.50
C GLU A 213 12.24 -6.71 -1.19
N ILE A 214 11.92 -8.01 -1.14
CA ILE A 214 10.57 -8.50 -0.79
C ILE A 214 10.34 -8.32 0.71
N LYS A 215 11.34 -8.66 1.54
CA LYS A 215 11.25 -8.48 3.00
C LYS A 215 11.09 -7.01 3.37
N ASP A 216 11.86 -6.13 2.75
CA ASP A 216 11.84 -4.69 2.99
C ASP A 216 10.51 -4.08 2.57
N ALA A 217 9.94 -4.51 1.43
CA ALA A 217 8.59 -4.13 1.03
C ALA A 217 7.55 -4.55 2.08
N GLN A 218 7.65 -5.77 2.64
CA GLN A 218 6.74 -6.22 3.70
C GLN A 218 6.95 -5.48 5.03
N ARG A 219 8.19 -5.18 5.43
CA ARG A 219 8.48 -4.38 6.63
C ARG A 219 7.89 -2.97 6.49
N ALA A 220 8.08 -2.34 5.34
CA ALA A 220 7.52 -1.02 5.04
C ALA A 220 5.99 -1.04 5.01
N TRP A 221 5.40 -2.13 4.48
CA TRP A 221 3.96 -2.35 4.47
C TRP A 221 3.38 -2.50 5.87
N ILE A 222 3.91 -3.42 6.68
CA ILE A 222 3.43 -3.67 8.04
C ILE A 222 3.65 -2.42 8.92
N GLY A 223 4.81 -1.75 8.75
CA GLY A 223 5.06 -0.42 9.28
C GLY A 223 4.87 -0.29 10.79
N LYS A 224 5.37 -1.26 11.57
CA LYS A 224 5.31 -1.18 13.04
C LYS A 224 6.26 -0.10 13.53
N SER A 225 5.71 0.87 14.25
CA SER A 225 6.51 1.93 14.88
C SER A 225 6.20 1.97 16.36
N GLU A 226 7.24 1.86 17.19
CA GLU A 226 7.13 2.10 18.62
C GLU A 226 6.99 3.61 18.85
N GLY A 227 6.02 4.03 19.66
CA GLY A 227 5.73 5.44 19.87
C GLY A 227 4.87 5.69 21.09
N ALA A 228 4.26 6.87 21.16
CA ALA A 228 3.41 7.27 22.25
C ALA A 228 2.14 7.98 21.76
N LYS A 229 1.07 7.81 22.53
CA LYS A 229 -0.12 8.63 22.47
C LYS A 229 -0.01 9.76 23.48
N LEU A 230 -0.24 10.99 23.03
CA LEU A 230 -0.21 12.19 23.86
C LEU A 230 -1.52 12.94 23.69
N LYS A 231 -2.05 13.51 24.78
CA LYS A 231 -3.33 14.21 24.79
C LYS A 231 -3.11 15.71 24.91
N PHE A 232 -3.56 16.45 23.90
CA PHE A 232 -3.51 17.90 23.84
C PHE A 232 -4.91 18.44 24.14
N LYS A 233 -5.08 19.11 25.29
CA LYS A 233 -6.38 19.72 25.63
C LYS A 233 -6.70 20.86 24.68
N VAL A 234 -7.95 20.98 24.25
CA VAL A 234 -8.38 22.10 23.40
C VAL A 234 -8.95 23.21 24.28
N GLN A 235 -8.32 24.37 24.25
CA GLN A 235 -8.81 25.55 24.94
C GLN A 235 -9.89 26.23 24.11
N GLY A 236 -10.95 26.69 24.79
CA GLY A 236 -12.15 27.24 24.14
C GLY A 236 -13.27 26.20 23.94
N VAL A 237 -13.01 24.91 24.18
CA VAL A 237 -14.02 23.84 24.09
C VAL A 237 -13.94 22.94 25.32
N SER A 238 -14.96 22.99 26.18
CA SER A 238 -15.00 22.13 27.38
C SER A 238 -14.91 20.66 27.00
N ASP A 239 -14.10 19.91 27.74
CA ASP A 239 -14.00 18.45 27.68
C ASP A 239 -13.57 17.87 26.32
N LYS A 240 -12.88 18.66 25.48
CA LYS A 240 -12.27 18.17 24.23
C LYS A 240 -10.75 18.09 24.32
N GLU A 241 -10.23 17.00 23.79
CA GLU A 241 -8.81 16.74 23.66
C GLU A 241 -8.50 16.15 22.28
N ILE A 242 -7.31 16.47 21.77
CA ILE A 242 -6.75 15.87 20.57
C ILE A 242 -5.71 14.85 21.03
N GLU A 243 -6.01 13.57 20.81
CA GLU A 243 -5.02 12.51 21.00
C GLU A 243 -4.14 12.45 19.74
N VAL A 244 -2.83 12.57 19.89
CA VAL A 244 -1.85 12.45 18.79
C VAL A 244 -1.02 11.19 18.97
N PHE A 245 -0.55 10.60 17.87
CA PHE A 245 0.47 9.55 17.90
C PHE A 245 1.80 10.09 17.39
N THR A 246 2.89 9.79 18.08
CA THR A 246 4.26 10.15 17.66
C THR A 246 5.25 9.03 17.94
N THR A 247 6.21 8.83 17.05
CA THR A 247 7.38 7.94 17.25
C THR A 247 8.54 8.66 17.91
N ARG A 248 8.45 9.99 18.06
CA ARG A 248 9.44 10.89 18.65
C ARG A 248 8.87 11.63 19.86
N PRO A 249 8.40 10.94 20.91
CA PRO A 249 7.87 11.62 22.08
C PRO A 249 8.93 12.44 22.84
N ASP A 250 10.22 12.15 22.61
CA ASP A 250 11.35 12.95 23.11
C ASP A 250 11.29 14.41 22.67
N THR A 251 10.63 14.71 21.55
CA THR A 251 10.60 16.06 20.96
C THR A 251 9.35 16.87 21.30
N VAL A 252 8.46 16.38 22.19
CA VAL A 252 7.18 17.05 22.54
C VAL A 252 7.34 18.50 23.04
N PHE A 253 8.47 18.84 23.68
CA PHE A 253 8.76 20.21 24.11
C PHE A 253 8.93 21.20 22.96
N GLY A 254 9.24 20.68 21.77
CA GLY A 254 9.40 21.42 20.51
C GLY A 254 8.12 21.43 19.67
N ALA A 255 7.03 20.81 20.13
CA ALA A 255 5.76 20.84 19.41
C ALA A 255 5.14 22.23 19.47
N THR A 256 5.12 22.92 18.32
CA THR A 256 4.68 24.31 18.18
C THR A 256 3.32 24.45 17.51
N TYR A 257 2.76 23.37 16.97
CA TYR A 257 1.38 23.29 16.49
C TYR A 257 0.89 21.84 16.45
N VAL A 258 -0.43 21.66 16.36
CA VAL A 258 -1.08 20.35 16.18
C VAL A 258 -1.74 20.32 14.81
N VAL A 259 -1.69 19.19 14.12
CA VAL A 259 -2.31 19.03 12.80
C VAL A 259 -3.30 17.87 12.81
N LEU A 260 -4.52 18.14 12.38
CA LEU A 260 -5.59 17.17 12.19
C LEU A 260 -5.68 16.75 10.72
N ALA A 261 -6.00 15.48 10.48
CA ALA A 261 -6.44 15.03 9.16
C ALA A 261 -7.78 15.70 8.77
N PRO A 262 -8.03 15.96 7.47
CA PRO A 262 -9.32 16.45 6.99
C PRO A 262 -10.51 15.56 7.36
N GLU A 263 -10.27 14.26 7.56
CA GLU A 263 -11.28 13.27 7.96
C GLU A 263 -11.31 13.02 9.47
N HIS A 264 -10.64 13.85 10.29
CA HIS A 264 -10.54 13.62 11.72
C HIS A 264 -11.94 13.71 12.42
N PRO A 265 -12.29 12.78 13.33
CA PRO A 265 -13.64 12.72 13.92
C PRO A 265 -14.12 14.01 14.62
N LEU A 266 -13.20 14.80 15.18
CA LEU A 266 -13.55 16.10 15.79
C LEU A 266 -14.20 17.07 14.79
N LEU A 267 -13.90 16.97 13.50
CA LEU A 267 -14.50 17.82 12.47
C LEU A 267 -15.95 17.46 12.15
N SER A 268 -16.45 16.33 12.67
CA SER A 268 -17.87 15.95 12.63
C SER A 268 -18.60 16.27 13.94
N ASP A 269 -17.90 16.69 14.99
CA ASP A 269 -18.49 17.02 16.28
C ASP A 269 -19.06 18.45 16.27
N VAL A 270 -20.36 18.60 16.53
CA VAL A 270 -21.04 19.90 16.48
C VAL A 270 -20.53 20.88 17.54
N GLY A 271 -20.10 20.38 18.71
CA GLY A 271 -19.55 21.23 19.77
C GLY A 271 -18.19 21.78 19.40
N PHE A 272 -17.35 20.97 18.74
CA PHE A 272 -16.06 21.38 18.23
C PHE A 272 -16.20 22.31 17.01
N THR A 273 -17.04 21.97 16.04
CA THR A 273 -17.19 22.79 14.81
C THR A 273 -17.75 24.19 15.04
N LYS A 274 -18.54 24.38 16.10
CA LYS A 274 -19.05 25.70 16.50
C LYS A 274 -18.05 26.56 17.28
N SER A 275 -16.91 26.00 17.67
CA SER A 275 -15.98 26.69 18.56
C SER A 275 -14.96 27.56 17.83
N TYR A 276 -14.66 27.25 16.57
CA TYR A 276 -13.75 28.04 15.75
C TYR A 276 -14.47 29.00 14.81
N MET A 277 -13.82 30.11 14.48
CA MET A 277 -14.45 31.27 13.83
C MET A 277 -14.55 31.13 12.31
N ASN A 278 -13.67 30.35 11.68
CA ASN A 278 -13.57 30.20 10.22
C ASN A 278 -14.21 28.89 9.69
N GLY A 279 -15.42 28.59 10.18
CA GLY A 279 -16.23 27.43 9.80
C GLY A 279 -16.29 27.12 8.29
N GLU A 280 -16.67 28.13 7.51
CA GLU A 280 -16.90 27.98 6.06
C GLU A 280 -15.61 27.68 5.28
N GLU A 281 -14.49 28.30 5.68
CA GLU A 281 -13.18 28.09 5.07
C GLU A 281 -12.69 26.66 5.34
N VAL A 282 -12.82 26.21 6.59
CA VAL A 282 -12.47 24.85 7.00
C VAL A 282 -13.31 23.82 6.23
N GLU A 283 -14.62 24.01 6.13
CA GLU A 283 -15.50 23.10 5.40
C GLU A 283 -15.13 23.04 3.91
N LYS A 284 -14.78 24.19 3.31
CA LYS A 284 -14.33 24.26 1.92
C LYS A 284 -13.00 23.52 1.73
N TYR A 285 -12.04 23.70 2.64
CA TYR A 285 -10.76 22.99 2.59
C TYR A 285 -10.95 21.47 2.72
N VAL A 286 -11.71 21.03 3.73
CA VAL A 286 -12.00 19.61 3.95
C VAL A 286 -12.64 18.99 2.71
N LYS A 287 -13.71 19.59 2.16
CA LYS A 287 -14.37 19.10 0.94
C LYS A 287 -13.47 19.07 -0.30
N ALA A 288 -12.50 19.97 -0.39
CA ALA A 288 -11.55 19.98 -1.50
C ALA A 288 -10.50 18.88 -1.35
N THR A 289 -10.02 18.67 -0.13
CA THR A 289 -8.95 17.72 0.18
C THR A 289 -9.45 16.28 0.21
N THR A 290 -10.67 16.01 0.70
CA THR A 290 -11.26 14.66 0.71
C THR A 290 -11.63 14.14 -0.68
N LYS A 291 -11.58 14.99 -1.72
CA LYS A 291 -11.69 14.55 -3.12
C LYS A 291 -10.39 13.94 -3.65
N LYS A 292 -9.27 14.21 -2.99
CA LYS A 292 -7.96 13.64 -3.32
C LYS A 292 -7.77 12.35 -2.53
N THR A 293 -7.16 11.36 -3.15
CA THR A 293 -6.79 10.11 -2.45
C THR A 293 -5.63 10.34 -1.48
N GLU A 294 -5.48 9.51 -0.44
CA GLU A 294 -4.34 9.59 0.50
C GLU A 294 -2.98 9.52 -0.23
N ARG A 295 -2.92 8.80 -1.35
CA ARG A 295 -1.71 8.70 -2.17
C ARG A 295 -1.40 10.00 -2.89
N GLU A 296 -2.40 10.60 -3.55
CA GLU A 296 -2.23 11.92 -4.19
C GLU A 296 -1.79 12.96 -3.16
N ARG A 297 -2.33 12.89 -1.93
CA ARG A 297 -1.92 13.75 -0.81
C ARG A 297 -0.49 13.48 -0.34
N SER A 298 -0.08 12.21 -0.31
CA SER A 298 1.27 11.80 0.09
C SER A 298 2.34 12.16 -0.96
N GLU A 299 1.99 12.08 -2.24
CA GLU A 299 2.86 12.45 -3.37
C GLU A 299 2.87 13.96 -3.65
N ASN A 300 1.91 14.70 -3.09
CA ASN A 300 1.86 16.15 -3.23
C ASN A 300 3.07 16.81 -2.55
N LYS A 301 3.87 17.48 -3.39
CA LYS A 301 5.03 18.26 -2.94
C LYS A 301 4.61 19.56 -2.28
N GLU A 302 3.51 20.17 -2.73
CA GLU A 302 3.02 21.42 -2.14
C GLU A 302 2.13 21.10 -0.95
N LYS A 303 2.61 21.40 0.26
CA LYS A 303 1.81 21.26 1.47
C LYS A 303 0.70 22.31 1.49
N THR A 304 -0.51 21.89 1.87
CA THR A 304 -1.64 22.80 2.06
C THR A 304 -2.25 22.59 3.43
N GLY A 305 -2.85 23.64 3.99
CA GLY A 305 -3.55 23.53 5.24
C GLY A 305 -4.30 24.80 5.60
N VAL A 306 -5.18 24.70 6.59
CA VAL A 306 -5.97 25.80 7.13
C VAL A 306 -5.83 25.83 8.64
N LYS A 307 -5.64 27.02 9.21
CA LYS A 307 -5.60 27.23 10.66
C LYS A 307 -7.02 27.26 11.23
N LEU A 308 -7.24 26.68 12.39
CA LEU A 308 -8.48 26.89 13.14
C LEU A 308 -8.40 28.19 13.95
N GLU A 309 -9.28 29.16 13.65
CA GLU A 309 -9.31 30.45 14.35
C GLU A 309 -10.13 30.38 15.64
N GLY A 310 -9.62 30.94 16.73
CA GLY A 310 -10.34 31.02 18.02
C GLY A 310 -10.21 29.79 18.92
N VAL A 311 -9.51 28.73 18.46
CA VAL A 311 -9.19 27.54 19.25
C VAL A 311 -7.71 27.22 19.20
N VAL A 312 -7.18 26.75 20.32
CA VAL A 312 -5.78 26.36 20.47
C VAL A 312 -5.68 25.06 21.27
N ALA A 313 -4.60 24.32 21.04
CA ALA A 313 -4.24 23.15 21.81
C ALA A 313 -3.25 23.54 22.92
N ILE A 314 -3.30 22.86 24.06
CA ILE A 314 -2.32 23.01 25.14
C ILE A 314 -1.28 21.90 25.02
N ASN A 315 -0.01 22.28 24.85
CA ASN A 315 1.09 21.33 24.85
C ASN A 315 1.20 20.67 26.24
N PRO A 316 1.12 19.32 26.35
CA PRO A 316 1.13 18.65 27.65
C PRO A 316 2.46 18.74 28.38
N ALA A 317 3.57 18.99 27.68
CA ALA A 317 4.90 19.13 28.27
C ALA A 317 5.22 20.57 28.69
N THR A 318 4.97 21.55 27.81
CA THR A 318 5.31 22.96 28.09
C THR A 318 4.18 23.75 28.74
N LYS A 319 2.93 23.27 28.63
CA LYS A 319 1.69 23.99 28.98
C LYS A 319 1.42 25.26 28.15
N GLU A 320 2.18 25.47 27.08
CA GLU A 320 2.00 26.59 26.16
C GLU A 320 0.80 26.34 25.23
N GLU A 321 0.12 27.42 24.86
CA GLU A 321 -0.92 27.42 23.84
C GLU A 321 -0.29 27.34 22.44
N ILE A 322 -0.73 26.38 21.63
CA ILE A 322 -0.25 26.16 20.27
C ILE A 322 -1.42 26.06 19.29
N PRO A 323 -1.29 26.63 18.07
CA PRO A 323 -2.37 26.61 17.09
C PRO A 323 -2.67 25.19 16.58
N ILE A 324 -3.92 25.01 16.13
CA ILE A 324 -4.40 23.78 15.49
C ILE A 324 -4.60 24.06 14.01
N PHE A 325 -4.09 23.15 13.16
CA PHE A 325 -4.25 23.18 11.72
C PHE A 325 -4.97 21.92 11.23
N ILE A 326 -5.57 22.02 10.04
CA ILE A 326 -6.00 20.87 9.25
C ILE A 326 -5.13 20.86 8.00
N ALA A 327 -4.48 19.74 7.68
CA ALA A 327 -3.56 19.67 6.55
C ALA A 327 -3.63 18.33 5.81
N ASP A 328 -3.32 18.37 4.52
CA ASP A 328 -3.41 17.22 3.62
C ASP A 328 -2.33 16.15 3.88
N TYR A 329 -1.20 16.49 4.48
CA TYR A 329 -0.13 15.52 4.75
C TYR A 329 -0.40 14.59 5.96
N VAL A 330 -1.42 14.89 6.77
CA VAL A 330 -1.82 14.05 7.92
C VAL A 330 -2.95 13.11 7.51
N LEU A 331 -2.68 11.81 7.64
CA LEU A 331 -3.63 10.76 7.23
C LEU A 331 -4.48 10.32 8.42
N ALA A 332 -5.81 10.35 8.26
CA ALA A 332 -6.75 9.88 9.29
C ALA A 332 -6.60 8.38 9.59
N SER A 333 -6.03 7.63 8.65
CA SER A 333 -5.76 6.19 8.76
C SER A 333 -4.55 5.85 9.62
N TYR A 334 -3.65 6.80 9.89
CA TYR A 334 -2.42 6.57 10.63
C TYR A 334 -2.46 7.13 12.06
N GLY A 335 -2.09 6.31 13.04
CA GLY A 335 -2.10 6.71 14.45
C GLY A 335 -3.50 7.03 14.94
N THR A 336 -3.73 8.30 15.29
CA THR A 336 -5.01 8.82 15.76
C THR A 336 -5.69 9.74 14.74
N GLY A 337 -5.09 9.92 13.55
CA GLY A 337 -5.51 10.94 12.58
C GLY A 337 -5.13 12.37 12.97
N ALA A 338 -4.26 12.52 13.98
CA ALA A 338 -3.69 13.79 14.42
C ALA A 338 -2.22 13.60 14.80
N VAL A 339 -1.41 14.64 14.55
CA VAL A 339 0.02 14.67 14.88
C VAL A 339 0.36 15.93 15.66
N MET A 340 1.32 15.82 16.58
CA MET A 340 2.05 16.99 17.07
C MET A 340 3.12 17.32 16.06
N ALA A 341 3.22 18.58 15.65
CA ALA A 341 4.21 18.98 14.67
C ALA A 341 5.43 19.60 15.35
N VAL A 342 6.62 19.09 15.00
CA VAL A 342 7.89 19.52 15.58
C VAL A 342 8.85 19.93 14.45
N PRO A 343 8.74 21.16 13.92
CA PRO A 343 9.51 21.61 12.75
C PRO A 343 11.02 21.45 12.88
N ALA A 344 11.57 21.58 14.08
CA ALA A 344 13.01 21.41 14.28
C ALA A 344 13.49 19.95 14.09
N HIS A 345 12.59 18.97 14.06
CA HIS A 345 12.91 17.54 14.13
C HIS A 345 12.12 16.64 13.15
N ASP A 346 11.23 17.20 12.32
CA ASP A 346 10.54 16.50 11.23
C ASP A 346 10.53 17.38 9.97
N GLU A 347 10.98 16.80 8.85
CA GLU A 347 11.13 17.53 7.58
C GLU A 347 9.78 18.02 7.00
N ARG A 348 8.70 17.27 7.19
CA ARG A 348 7.37 17.63 6.68
C ARG A 348 6.80 18.78 7.50
N ASP A 349 6.97 18.73 8.81
CA ASP A 349 6.55 19.81 9.72
C ASP A 349 7.38 21.08 9.49
N PHE A 350 8.67 20.92 9.17
CA PHE A 350 9.54 22.02 8.79
C PHE A 350 9.07 22.71 7.51
N GLU A 351 8.83 21.93 6.46
CA GLU A 351 8.32 22.43 5.17
C GLU A 351 6.95 23.11 5.35
N PHE A 352 6.04 22.51 6.12
CA PHE A 352 4.73 23.09 6.41
C PHE A 352 4.84 24.42 7.17
N ALA A 353 5.75 24.51 8.14
CA ALA A 353 5.99 25.75 8.88
C ALA A 353 6.55 26.85 7.97
N GLN A 354 7.51 26.52 7.09
CA GLN A 354 8.13 27.50 6.19
C GLN A 354 7.18 27.99 5.08
N THR A 355 6.25 27.15 4.64
CA THR A 355 5.38 27.46 3.50
C THR A 355 4.01 27.93 3.98
N VAL A 356 3.21 27.03 4.55
CA VAL A 356 1.80 27.26 4.90
C VAL A 356 1.67 28.20 6.08
N ILE A 357 2.41 27.98 7.17
CA ILE A 357 2.27 28.83 8.37
C ILE A 357 2.74 30.25 8.07
N ALA A 358 3.86 30.40 7.35
CA ALA A 358 4.38 31.69 6.92
C ALA A 358 3.34 32.49 6.09
N SER A 359 2.62 31.83 5.18
CA SER A 359 1.60 32.48 4.35
C SER A 359 0.32 32.80 5.13
N GLU A 360 -0.18 31.86 5.93
CA GLU A 360 -1.47 31.96 6.63
C GLU A 360 -1.42 32.93 7.81
N THR A 361 -0.35 32.88 8.60
CA THR A 361 -0.28 33.64 9.86
C THR A 361 0.40 34.99 9.73
N ARG A 362 1.02 35.28 8.57
CA ARG A 362 1.97 36.40 8.37
C ARG A 362 3.03 36.51 9.48
N SER A 363 3.27 35.42 10.19
CA SER A 363 4.24 35.36 11.28
C SER A 363 5.55 34.83 10.73
N ASP A 364 6.65 35.18 11.41
CA ASP A 364 7.96 34.64 11.08
C ASP A 364 7.93 33.11 11.26
N PRO A 365 8.11 32.29 10.20
CA PRO A 365 8.14 30.83 10.32
C PRO A 365 9.18 30.34 11.33
N GLN A 366 10.22 31.14 11.59
CA GLN A 366 11.23 30.83 12.59
C GLN A 366 10.68 30.75 14.01
N SER A 367 9.58 31.46 14.30
CA SER A 367 8.91 31.38 15.62
C SER A 367 8.30 30.02 15.92
N PHE A 368 8.09 29.18 14.89
CA PHE A 368 7.57 27.82 15.02
C PHE A 368 8.66 26.75 15.11
N ILE A 369 9.93 27.13 14.97
CA ILE A 369 11.06 26.19 14.95
C ILE A 369 11.76 26.23 16.32
N LYS A 370 11.38 25.30 17.20
CA LYS A 370 11.95 25.16 18.55
C LYS A 370 12.83 23.92 18.63
N LEU A 371 14.15 24.14 18.62
CA LEU A 371 15.12 23.06 18.77
C LEU A 371 15.06 22.48 20.19
N VAL A 372 14.85 21.17 20.27
CA VAL A 372 14.80 20.42 21.53
C VAL A 372 15.73 19.21 21.60
N VAL A 373 16.32 18.79 20.47
CA VAL A 373 17.38 17.78 20.42
C VAL A 373 18.58 18.35 19.66
N GLU A 374 19.73 18.46 20.32
CA GLU A 374 21.00 18.74 19.66
C GLU A 374 21.73 17.44 19.29
N PRO A 375 22.38 17.36 18.12
CA PRO A 375 23.23 16.22 17.77
C PRO A 375 24.40 16.06 18.75
N ASP A 376 24.75 14.82 19.10
CA ASP A 376 25.89 14.56 19.97
C ASP A 376 27.22 15.02 19.32
N LEU A 377 28.15 15.55 20.12
CA LEU A 377 29.43 16.12 19.65
C LEU A 377 30.26 15.15 18.78
N VAL A 378 30.12 13.84 19.01
CA VAL A 378 30.79 12.81 18.20
C VAL A 378 30.22 12.76 16.78
N VAL A 379 28.91 12.91 16.64
CA VAL A 379 28.21 12.93 15.36
C VAL A 379 28.59 14.20 14.58
N VAL A 380 28.59 15.35 15.26
CA VAL A 380 28.94 16.66 14.66
C VAL A 380 30.34 16.68 14.05
N LYS A 381 31.32 16.01 14.67
CA LYS A 381 32.70 15.93 14.13
C LYS A 381 32.81 15.19 12.80
N SER A 382 31.80 14.39 12.42
CA SER A 382 31.77 13.64 11.16
C SER A 382 31.10 14.43 10.02
N TRP A 383 30.34 15.47 10.34
CA TRP A 383 29.71 16.36 9.37
C TRP A 383 30.72 17.47 9.03
N GLY A 384 31.26 17.46 7.81
CA GLY A 384 32.21 18.48 7.35
C GLY A 384 31.68 19.92 7.45
N ARG A 385 32.51 20.91 7.10
CA ARG A 385 32.11 22.32 7.02
C ARG A 385 31.67 22.67 5.61
N GLU A 386 30.63 23.50 5.48
CA GLU A 386 30.14 23.99 4.19
C GLU A 386 30.35 25.50 4.05
N TRP A 387 30.42 25.96 2.78
CA TRP A 387 30.61 27.37 2.44
C TRP A 387 29.31 27.93 1.85
N ILE A 388 28.66 28.84 2.59
CA ILE A 388 27.45 29.53 2.14
C ILE A 388 27.72 31.04 2.14
N ASN A 389 27.51 31.70 1.00
CA ASN A 389 27.72 33.15 0.83
C ASN A 389 29.10 33.66 1.31
N GLY A 390 30.15 32.87 1.08
CA GLY A 390 31.53 33.23 1.44
C GLY A 390 31.87 33.12 2.92
N LYS A 391 30.98 32.55 3.76
CA LYS A 391 31.27 32.18 5.14
C LYS A 391 31.30 30.65 5.28
N GLU A 392 32.30 30.17 6.01
CA GLU A 392 32.33 28.78 6.48
C GLU A 392 31.35 28.65 7.64
N ILE A 393 30.36 27.77 7.52
CA ILE A 393 29.33 27.55 8.53
C ILE A 393 29.31 26.07 8.92
N SER A 394 29.18 25.78 10.22
CA SER A 394 28.93 24.42 10.69
C SER A 394 27.44 24.08 10.52
N LEU A 395 27.13 22.88 10.02
CA LEU A 395 25.76 22.37 9.98
C LEU A 395 25.09 22.42 11.37
N LEU A 396 25.86 22.31 12.45
CA LEU A 396 25.35 22.47 13.81
C LEU A 396 24.84 23.91 14.07
N ASP A 397 25.54 24.93 13.59
CA ASP A 397 25.12 26.33 13.76
C ASP A 397 23.86 26.63 12.95
N GLU A 398 23.71 25.98 11.79
CA GLU A 398 22.51 26.05 10.97
C GLU A 398 21.31 25.36 11.64
N ILE A 399 21.50 24.18 12.23
CA ILE A 399 20.49 23.47 13.04
C ILE A 399 20.10 24.31 14.27
N ARG A 400 21.08 24.89 14.97
CA ARG A 400 20.85 25.79 16.12
C ARG A 400 20.11 27.05 15.74
N ALA A 401 20.38 27.57 14.56
CA ALA A 401 19.65 28.69 14.00
C ALA A 401 18.26 28.29 13.47
N GLY A 402 17.90 27.00 13.50
CA GLY A 402 16.64 26.45 13.01
C GLY A 402 16.47 26.56 11.50
N ARG A 403 17.57 26.56 10.73
CA ARG A 403 17.55 26.61 9.26
C ARG A 403 17.45 25.23 8.60
N TYR A 404 17.70 24.16 9.37
CA TYR A 404 17.50 22.78 8.93
C TYR A 404 16.92 21.93 10.07
N PRO A 405 16.00 20.99 9.76
CA PRO A 405 15.51 20.03 10.74
C PRO A 405 16.58 19.00 11.07
N TYR A 406 16.66 18.60 12.33
CA TYR A 406 17.50 17.50 12.79
C TYR A 406 16.65 16.31 13.25
N THR A 407 16.66 15.23 12.48
CA THR A 407 15.81 14.05 12.72
C THR A 407 16.49 12.96 13.54
N GLY A 408 17.75 13.14 13.94
CA GLY A 408 18.48 12.15 14.75
C GLY A 408 18.15 12.18 16.25
N ASN A 409 18.78 11.27 16.97
CA ASN A 409 18.83 11.25 18.43
C ASN A 409 20.03 12.05 18.93
N GLY A 410 19.96 12.58 20.14
CA GLY A 410 21.09 13.31 20.71
C GLY A 410 20.79 13.82 22.11
N THR A 411 21.33 14.98 22.46
CA THR A 411 21.18 15.57 23.78
C THR A 411 19.99 16.54 23.78
N LEU A 412 19.08 16.37 24.73
CA LEU A 412 17.92 17.24 24.87
C LEU A 412 18.32 18.65 25.30
N VAL A 413 17.76 19.66 24.64
CA VAL A 413 17.86 21.08 24.98
C VAL A 413 16.45 21.66 25.11
N ASN A 414 16.28 22.78 25.81
CA ASN A 414 14.97 23.46 25.94
C ASN A 414 13.81 22.55 26.37
N SER A 415 14.10 21.49 27.14
CA SER A 415 13.18 20.39 27.45
C SER A 415 12.90 20.25 28.95
N GLY A 416 12.86 21.39 29.65
CA GLY A 416 12.60 21.44 31.10
C GLY A 416 13.60 20.59 31.90
N GLU A 417 13.08 19.74 32.78
CA GLU A 417 13.86 18.84 33.65
C GLU A 417 14.67 17.77 32.88
N PHE A 418 14.36 17.54 31.60
CA PHE A 418 15.06 16.57 30.76
C PHE A 418 16.26 17.17 30.01
N THR A 419 16.46 18.48 30.09
CA THR A 419 17.59 19.18 29.44
C THR A 419 18.92 18.57 29.88
N GLY A 420 19.78 18.28 28.90
CA GLY A 420 21.10 17.66 29.11
C GLY A 420 21.09 16.13 29.15
N ARG A 421 19.92 15.47 29.09
CA ARG A 421 19.83 14.00 29.00
C ARG A 421 19.78 13.53 27.54
N ASN A 422 20.11 12.27 27.29
CA ASN A 422 20.01 11.66 25.96
C ASN A 422 18.53 11.44 25.58
N SER A 423 18.15 11.83 24.36
CA SER A 423 16.75 11.82 23.90
C SER A 423 16.13 10.43 23.87
N GLU A 424 16.90 9.40 23.50
CA GLU A 424 16.42 8.02 23.40
C GLU A 424 16.24 7.37 24.78
N GLU A 425 17.16 7.64 25.71
CA GLU A 425 17.13 7.05 27.06
C GLU A 425 15.92 7.52 27.89
N VAL A 426 15.43 8.73 27.62
CA VAL A 426 14.44 9.40 28.49
C VAL A 426 13.09 9.60 27.83
N LYS A 427 12.93 9.19 26.57
CA LYS A 427 11.69 9.40 25.81
C LYS A 427 10.45 8.87 26.54
N TRP A 428 10.58 7.78 27.29
CA TRP A 428 9.47 7.21 28.07
C TRP A 428 9.22 7.93 29.40
N ASP A 429 10.25 8.50 30.02
CA ASP A 429 10.09 9.37 31.18
C ASP A 429 9.31 10.64 30.77
N ILE A 430 9.61 11.18 29.58
CA ILE A 430 8.90 12.33 28.99
C ILE A 430 7.43 12.00 28.74
N VAL A 431 7.13 10.83 28.13
CA VAL A 431 5.74 10.37 27.92
C VAL A 431 4.98 10.34 29.25
N LYS A 432 5.59 9.78 30.29
CA LYS A 432 4.98 9.71 31.62
C LYS A 432 4.75 11.09 32.22
N ALA A 433 5.71 12.01 32.12
CA ALA A 433 5.59 13.39 32.60
C ALA A 433 4.51 14.18 31.85
N ALA A 434 4.36 13.93 30.55
CA ALA A 434 3.31 14.51 29.72
C ALA A 434 1.93 13.84 29.90
N GLY A 435 1.82 12.79 30.72
CA GLY A 435 0.57 12.05 30.93
C GLY A 435 0.13 11.21 29.72
N GLY A 436 1.07 10.82 28.87
CA GLY A 436 0.84 9.97 27.70
C GLY A 436 0.94 8.47 27.99
N GLU A 437 0.72 7.69 26.94
CA GLU A 437 0.78 6.23 26.97
C GLU A 437 1.70 5.70 25.86
N LYS A 438 2.60 4.77 26.22
CA LYS A 438 3.44 4.05 25.26
C LYS A 438 2.58 3.10 24.44
N THR A 439 2.79 3.08 23.13
CA THR A 439 2.06 2.18 22.21
C THR A 439 2.95 1.75 21.03
N SER A 440 2.50 0.77 20.26
CA SER A 440 3.23 0.27 19.07
C SER A 440 2.25 -0.06 17.96
N PRO A 441 1.54 0.93 17.41
CA PRO A 441 0.61 0.70 16.32
C PRO A 441 1.37 0.21 15.07
N ALA A 442 0.78 -0.75 14.37
CA ALA A 442 1.21 -1.15 13.04
C ALA A 442 0.38 -0.39 12.00
N ARG A 443 1.01 0.06 10.91
CA ARG A 443 0.31 0.68 9.76
C ARG A 443 -0.74 -0.28 9.16
N LEU A 444 -0.49 -1.58 9.26
CA LEU A 444 -1.40 -2.68 8.91
C LEU A 444 -2.83 -2.57 9.50
N ALA A 445 -3.04 -1.69 10.50
CA ALA A 445 -4.25 -1.51 11.32
C ALA A 445 -5.61 -1.34 10.57
N ARG A 446 -5.62 -1.02 9.27
CA ARG A 446 -6.88 -0.77 8.54
C ARG A 446 -7.06 -1.55 7.23
N GLU A 447 -6.11 -2.40 6.83
CA GLU A 447 -6.01 -2.78 5.40
C GLU A 447 -6.66 -4.12 5.05
N SER A 448 -7.00 -4.93 6.05
CA SER A 448 -7.55 -6.29 5.91
C SER A 448 -9.08 -6.29 5.89
N ALA A 449 -9.68 -5.43 5.07
CA ALA A 449 -11.07 -5.62 4.65
C ALA A 449 -11.07 -6.76 3.63
N GLU A 450 -11.49 -7.96 4.04
CA GLU A 450 -11.83 -8.96 3.03
C GLU A 450 -13.18 -8.61 2.46
N ILE A 451 -13.16 -8.33 1.16
CA ILE A 451 -14.33 -8.15 0.32
C ILE A 451 -15.00 -9.51 0.23
N LEU A 452 -15.95 -9.78 1.12
CA LEU A 452 -17.09 -10.64 0.79
C LEU A 452 -18.00 -9.88 -0.19
N GLY A 453 -17.43 -9.50 -1.34
CA GLY A 453 -18.09 -8.80 -2.44
C GLY A 453 -18.90 -9.77 -3.27
N MET A 454 -19.81 -10.50 -2.64
CA MET A 454 -20.98 -11.04 -3.31
C MET A 454 -22.19 -10.22 -2.85
N SER A 455 -22.18 -8.92 -3.16
CA SER A 455 -23.40 -8.12 -3.14
C SER A 455 -23.91 -7.87 -4.56
N HIS A 456 -23.92 -8.91 -5.40
CA HIS A 456 -25.05 -9.05 -6.28
C HIS A 456 -26.09 -9.83 -5.51
N SER A 457 -27.16 -9.13 -5.13
CA SER A 457 -28.45 -9.75 -4.90
C SER A 457 -28.63 -10.85 -5.95
N TYR A 458 -28.55 -12.12 -5.53
CA TYR A 458 -29.20 -13.19 -6.26
C TYR A 458 -30.68 -12.79 -6.28
N ARG A 459 -31.10 -12.04 -7.30
CA ARG A 459 -32.48 -12.11 -7.75
C ARG A 459 -32.64 -13.57 -8.11
N LEU A 460 -33.25 -14.32 -7.18
CA LEU A 460 -33.96 -15.53 -7.49
C LEU A 460 -34.74 -15.24 -8.77
N TYR A 461 -34.26 -15.73 -9.91
CA TYR A 461 -35.02 -15.68 -11.15
C TYR A 461 -36.29 -16.49 -10.87
N PRO A 462 -37.49 -15.88 -10.83
CA PRO A 462 -38.69 -16.69 -10.81
C PRO A 462 -38.73 -17.41 -12.16
N ARG A 463 -38.92 -18.74 -12.13
CA ARG A 463 -39.26 -19.55 -13.30
C ARG A 463 -40.31 -18.81 -14.11
N ARG A 464 -39.95 -18.27 -15.27
CA ARG A 464 -40.93 -17.80 -16.24
C ARG A 464 -41.32 -18.98 -17.11
N GLU A 465 -42.49 -19.52 -16.83
CA GLU A 465 -43.26 -20.31 -17.77
C GLU A 465 -43.44 -19.55 -19.09
N ALA A 466 -43.41 -20.31 -20.17
CA ALA A 466 -43.53 -19.84 -21.53
C ALA A 466 -44.89 -19.17 -21.78
N ALA A 467 -44.88 -17.95 -22.32
CA ALA A 467 -46.02 -17.42 -23.07
C ALA A 467 -45.50 -16.55 -24.23
N ARG A 468 -45.89 -16.95 -25.45
CA ARG A 468 -45.63 -16.29 -26.72
C ARG A 468 -46.51 -15.04 -26.86
N HIS A 469 -45.96 -13.91 -27.30
CA HIS A 469 -46.35 -13.18 -28.53
C HIS A 469 -45.64 -11.81 -28.64
N PRO A 470 -45.49 -11.26 -29.87
CA PRO A 470 -44.55 -10.18 -30.19
C PRO A 470 -45.22 -8.80 -30.28
N ALA A 471 -44.46 -7.71 -30.14
CA ALA A 471 -44.49 -6.55 -31.06
C ALA A 471 -43.73 -5.32 -30.53
N ARG A 472 -43.03 -4.70 -31.50
CA ARG A 472 -42.81 -3.26 -31.75
C ARG A 472 -41.76 -2.49 -30.94
N ALA A 473 -40.76 -2.07 -31.72
CA ALA A 473 -39.86 -0.97 -31.46
C ALA A 473 -40.59 0.39 -31.45
N SER A 474 -40.16 1.28 -30.56
CA SER A 474 -40.28 2.73 -30.74
C SER A 474 -39.03 3.41 -30.19
N ALA A 475 -38.41 4.20 -31.05
CA ALA A 475 -37.25 5.03 -30.76
C ALA A 475 -37.61 6.20 -29.83
N VAL A 476 -36.68 6.57 -28.94
CA VAL A 476 -36.56 7.92 -28.39
C VAL A 476 -35.07 8.27 -28.36
N ALA A 477 -34.74 9.39 -28.98
CA ALA A 477 -33.39 9.97 -29.09
C ALA A 477 -32.93 10.61 -27.77
N PRO A 478 -31.62 10.64 -27.47
CA PRO A 478 -31.07 11.57 -26.49
C PRO A 478 -30.68 12.90 -27.15
N ALA A 479 -31.01 13.98 -26.46
CA ALA A 479 -30.58 15.33 -26.76
C ALA A 479 -29.08 15.56 -26.42
N ASP A 480 -28.50 16.45 -27.19
CA ASP A 480 -27.17 17.09 -27.10
C ASP A 480 -26.79 17.52 -25.67
N GLY A 481 -25.53 17.66 -25.26
CA GLY A 481 -24.26 17.59 -25.98
C GLY A 481 -23.15 18.14 -25.07
N CYS A 482 -21.91 17.77 -25.33
CA CYS A 482 -20.76 18.64 -25.15
C CYS A 482 -19.64 18.07 -26.04
N GLY A 483 -19.39 18.77 -27.15
CA GLY A 483 -18.53 18.30 -28.22
C GLY A 483 -17.05 18.39 -27.88
N LEU A 484 -16.28 17.52 -28.53
CA LEU A 484 -14.99 17.85 -29.13
C LEU A 484 -14.91 17.10 -30.46
N SER A 485 -14.74 17.87 -31.52
CA SER A 485 -14.69 17.49 -32.93
C SER A 485 -13.54 16.53 -33.23
N ALA A 486 -13.85 15.46 -33.96
CA ALA A 486 -12.89 14.66 -34.71
C ALA A 486 -12.88 15.15 -36.15
N GLU A 487 -11.74 15.60 -36.67
CA GLU A 487 -11.40 15.45 -38.10
C GLU A 487 -9.87 15.43 -38.28
N GLY A 488 -9.40 14.54 -39.16
CA GLY A 488 -8.05 14.63 -39.74
C GLY A 488 -7.18 13.38 -39.60
N ARG A 489 -7.47 12.31 -40.37
CA ARG A 489 -6.40 11.43 -40.86
C ARG A 489 -5.63 12.17 -41.97
N PRO A 490 -4.30 12.05 -42.00
CA PRO A 490 -3.67 11.61 -43.23
C PRO A 490 -2.56 10.57 -43.03
N ALA A 491 -2.08 10.08 -44.17
CA ALA A 491 -1.36 8.85 -44.41
C ALA A 491 0.13 8.81 -43.99
N PHE A 492 0.63 7.57 -43.96
CA PHE A 492 2.01 7.07 -43.98
C PHE A 492 3.14 8.07 -44.31
N GLY A 493 4.12 8.11 -43.40
CA GLY A 493 5.47 8.62 -43.65
C GLY A 493 6.40 8.14 -42.53
N GLY A 494 7.38 7.31 -42.87
CA GLY A 494 8.34 6.77 -41.91
C GLY A 494 9.28 7.84 -41.37
N HIS A 495 9.43 7.90 -40.05
CA HIS A 495 10.58 8.50 -39.41
C HIS A 495 10.97 7.75 -38.14
N SER A 496 12.25 7.37 -38.12
CA SER A 496 13.02 6.79 -37.04
C SER A 496 12.93 7.60 -35.75
N PHE A 497 12.49 6.98 -34.66
CA PHE A 497 12.65 7.53 -33.31
C PHE A 497 14.10 7.31 -32.83
N LYS A 498 14.87 8.41 -32.76
CA LYS A 498 16.12 8.49 -31.99
C LYS A 498 15.78 8.54 -30.51
N ILE A 499 16.12 7.48 -29.79
CA ILE A 499 16.17 7.46 -28.32
C ILE A 499 17.37 8.31 -27.88
N THR A 500 17.12 9.32 -27.05
CA THR A 500 18.12 10.19 -26.44
C THR A 500 18.87 9.44 -25.34
N THR A 501 19.90 8.68 -25.73
CA THR A 501 20.85 8.04 -24.82
C THR A 501 21.91 9.04 -24.37
N ARG A 502 21.66 9.77 -23.27
CA ARG A 502 22.70 10.44 -22.48
C ARG A 502 22.29 10.39 -21.02
N VAL A 503 22.93 9.49 -20.27
CA VAL A 503 23.18 9.50 -18.80
C VAL A 503 23.66 8.09 -18.35
N ILE A 504 23.46 7.03 -19.14
CA ILE A 504 23.88 5.65 -18.78
C ILE A 504 25.31 5.28 -19.26
N GLN A 505 25.98 6.11 -20.07
CA GLN A 505 27.36 5.81 -20.53
C GLN A 505 28.49 6.26 -19.58
N GLY A 506 28.18 6.99 -18.50
CA GLY A 506 29.18 7.45 -17.53
C GLY A 506 29.56 6.42 -16.46
N THR A 507 28.63 5.52 -16.09
CA THR A 507 28.80 4.58 -14.98
C THR A 507 29.33 3.21 -15.40
N GLN A 508 29.26 2.86 -16.70
CA GLN A 508 29.78 1.59 -17.20
C GLN A 508 31.29 1.60 -17.46
N ARG A 509 31.89 2.75 -17.85
CA ARG A 509 33.35 2.89 -18.00
C ARG A 509 34.13 2.85 -16.68
N ALA A 510 33.49 3.23 -15.56
CA ALA A 510 34.12 3.19 -14.22
C ALA A 510 34.12 1.77 -13.60
N ARG A 511 33.13 0.92 -13.94
CA ARG A 511 33.08 -0.47 -13.47
C ARG A 511 34.07 -1.38 -14.20
N ASP A 512 34.25 -1.20 -15.51
CA ASP A 512 35.16 -2.05 -16.30
C ASP A 512 36.66 -1.76 -16.05
N GLN A 513 37.00 -0.56 -15.56
CA GLN A 513 38.39 -0.26 -15.15
C GLN A 513 38.77 -0.85 -13.78
N ASN A 514 37.81 -1.05 -12.88
CA ASN A 514 38.06 -1.65 -11.56
C ASN A 514 38.13 -3.19 -11.60
N ILE A 515 37.45 -3.83 -12.57
CA ILE A 515 37.52 -5.30 -12.74
C ILE A 515 38.86 -5.74 -13.37
N ARG A 516 39.50 -4.90 -14.20
CA ARG A 516 40.83 -5.19 -14.75
C ARG A 516 42.01 -4.95 -13.79
N ARG A 517 41.81 -4.24 -12.67
CA ARG A 517 42.87 -4.02 -11.66
C ARG A 517 42.83 -5.02 -10.49
N GLY A 518 41.77 -5.81 -10.36
CA GLY A 518 41.62 -6.83 -9.31
C GLY A 518 42.09 -8.24 -9.71
N LEU A 519 42.51 -8.46 -10.96
CA LEU A 519 42.92 -9.77 -11.49
C LEU A 519 44.44 -9.93 -11.68
N ASP A 520 45.24 -8.88 -11.45
CA ASP A 520 46.72 -8.92 -11.55
C ASP A 520 47.45 -8.86 -10.18
N ALA A 521 46.73 -9.05 -9.07
CA ALA A 521 47.30 -9.12 -7.72
C ALA A 521 46.76 -10.35 -6.97
N GLY A 522 47.24 -11.53 -7.37
CA GLY A 522 46.83 -12.81 -6.79
C GLY A 522 47.41 -14.04 -7.48
N VAL A 523 48.74 -14.05 -7.68
CA VAL A 523 49.57 -15.26 -7.80
C VAL A 523 50.71 -15.13 -6.79
#